data_AF-A0ABD5EYW0-F1
#
_entry.id   AF-A0ABD5EYW0-F1
#
_cell.length_a   1.000
_cell.length_b   1.000
_cell.length_c   1.000
_cell.angle_alpha   90.00
_cell.angle_beta   90.00
_cell.angle_gamma   90.00
#
_symmetry.space_group_name_H-M   'P 1'
#
loop_
_entity.id
_entity.type
_entity.pdbx_description
1 polymer ?
#
loop_
_entity_poly.entity_id
_entity_poly.type
_entity_poly.pdbx_seq_one_letter_code
_entity_poly.pdbx_strand_id
1 'polypeptide(L)'
;MKSHQTTQTMKPATAAKKLGVYLEATPAEFREGDVSRTRLAELQADPPEWLRELRANGPHPRPVVAERLGVSIAGLARGGVTEPLTTEQIEALREERPEWLTKERATQAEVRKETVRIKKRNAERAARADGQDS
;
A
#
# COMPACT_ATOMS: atom_id res chain seq x y z
N MET A 1 -16.22 34.96 -6.90
CA MET A 1 -16.09 34.78 -5.44
C MET A 1 -14.90 33.85 -5.21
N LYS A 2 -13.82 34.31 -4.57
CA LYS A 2 -12.65 33.47 -4.33
C LYS A 2 -13.02 32.44 -3.27
N SER A 3 -13.21 31.20 -3.68
CA SER A 3 -13.47 30.07 -2.79
C SER A 3 -12.34 30.00 -1.78
N HIS A 4 -12.67 30.11 -0.49
CA HIS A 4 -11.72 29.85 0.59
C HIS A 4 -11.34 28.37 0.50
N GLN A 5 -10.21 28.09 -0.18
CA GLN A 5 -9.63 26.76 -0.19
C GLN A 5 -9.10 26.51 1.21
N THR A 6 -9.94 25.99 2.10
CA THR A 6 -9.51 25.46 3.39
C THR A 6 -8.41 24.47 3.09
N THR A 7 -7.18 24.79 3.49
CA THR A 7 -6.03 23.91 3.31
C THR A 7 -6.30 22.67 4.13
N GLN A 8 -6.83 21.62 3.50
CA GLN A 8 -7.08 20.35 4.15
C GLN A 8 -5.73 19.72 4.48
N THR A 9 -5.33 19.86 5.74
CA THR A 9 -4.17 19.21 6.32
C THR A 9 -4.56 17.82 6.83
N MET A 10 -3.59 16.91 6.85
CA MET A 10 -3.73 15.58 7.43
C MET A 10 -2.55 15.25 8.32
N LYS A 11 -2.80 14.41 9.33
CA LYS A 11 -1.76 13.91 10.23
C LYS A 11 -0.65 13.20 9.44
N PRO A 12 0.62 13.33 9.85
CA PRO A 12 1.76 12.61 9.28
C PRO A 12 1.53 11.11 9.11
N ALA A 13 0.88 10.45 10.08
CA ALA A 13 0.54 9.03 9.98
C ALA A 13 -0.34 8.72 8.76
N THR A 14 -1.31 9.58 8.45
CA THR A 14 -2.17 9.42 7.26
C THR A 14 -1.38 9.68 5.98
N ALA A 15 -0.51 10.69 5.97
CA ALA A 15 0.35 10.99 4.83
C ALA A 15 1.34 9.86 4.55
N ALA A 16 2.05 9.35 5.57
CA ALA A 16 2.94 8.19 5.47
C ALA A 16 2.23 6.97 4.90
N LYS A 17 1.01 6.68 5.38
CA LYS A 17 0.18 5.60 4.85
C LYS A 17 -0.13 5.78 3.35
N LYS A 18 -0.42 7.02 2.92
CA LYS A 18 -0.66 7.33 1.50
C LYS A 18 0.62 7.30 0.64
N LEU A 19 1.78 7.57 1.25
CA LEU A 19 3.08 7.51 0.60
C LEU A 19 3.66 6.08 0.54
N GLY A 20 3.10 5.15 1.32
CA GLY A 20 3.55 3.77 1.41
C GLY A 20 4.80 3.58 2.26
N VAL A 21 5.07 4.46 3.22
CA VAL A 21 6.29 4.42 4.06
C VAL A 21 5.97 4.24 5.54
N TYR A 22 6.95 3.72 6.29
CA TYR A 22 6.85 3.61 7.73
C TYR A 22 7.16 4.95 8.40
N LEU A 23 6.20 5.48 9.18
CA LEU A 23 6.27 6.82 9.74
C LEU A 23 7.53 7.04 10.61
N GLU A 24 7.87 6.08 11.47
CA GLU A 24 9.00 6.26 12.40
C GLU A 24 10.36 6.31 11.71
N ALA A 25 10.45 5.86 10.46
CA ALA A 25 11.66 5.97 9.65
C ALA A 25 11.70 7.27 8.81
N THR A 26 10.66 8.10 8.86
CA THR A 26 10.64 9.40 8.17
C THR A 26 11.37 10.49 8.97
N PRO A 27 11.91 11.54 8.31
CA PRO A 27 12.54 12.66 8.98
C PRO A 27 11.63 13.35 10.01
N ALA A 28 12.21 13.92 11.08
CA ALA A 28 11.47 14.62 12.14
C ALA A 28 10.57 15.73 11.59
N GLU A 29 11.08 16.50 10.62
CA GLU A 29 10.32 17.53 9.89
C GLU A 29 9.04 17.02 9.23
N PHE A 30 9.00 15.75 8.80
CA PHE A 30 7.79 15.13 8.27
C PHE A 30 6.87 14.60 9.40
N ARG A 31 7.44 14.11 10.51
CA ARG A 31 6.69 13.56 11.65
C ARG A 31 6.03 14.62 12.53
N GLU A 32 6.63 15.80 12.63
CA GLU A 32 6.20 16.87 13.53
C GLU A 32 5.24 17.86 12.86
N GLY A 33 5.28 17.96 11.52
CA GLY A 33 4.49 18.93 10.76
C GLY A 33 3.17 18.40 10.20
N ASP A 34 2.15 19.26 10.13
CA ASP A 34 0.92 18.94 9.39
C ASP A 34 1.18 18.84 7.89
N VAL A 35 0.68 17.78 7.24
CA VAL A 35 0.89 17.55 5.81
C VAL A 35 -0.32 18.03 5.03
N SER A 36 -0.16 19.07 4.22
CA SER A 36 -1.21 19.53 3.31
C SER A 36 -1.40 18.57 2.13
N ARG A 37 -2.59 18.55 1.53
CA ARG A 37 -2.83 17.79 0.29
C ARG A 37 -1.87 18.17 -0.84
N THR A 38 -1.51 19.45 -0.95
CA THR A 38 -0.52 19.94 -1.92
C THR A 38 0.86 19.36 -1.64
N ARG A 39 1.31 19.42 -0.38
CA ARG A 39 2.60 18.85 0.01
C ARG A 39 2.68 17.34 -0.23
N LEU A 40 1.60 16.61 0.05
CA LEU A 40 1.52 15.19 -0.27
C LEU A 40 1.66 14.94 -1.77
N ALA A 41 0.98 15.73 -2.60
CA ALA A 41 1.05 15.61 -4.06
C ALA A 41 2.47 15.91 -4.59
N GLU A 42 3.14 16.92 -4.05
CA GLU A 42 4.56 17.21 -4.35
C GLU A 42 5.46 16.04 -4.01
N LEU A 43 5.34 15.47 -2.80
CA LEU A 43 6.13 14.30 -2.38
C LEU A 43 5.86 13.06 -3.26
N GLN A 44 4.68 12.96 -3.87
CA GLN A 44 4.36 11.89 -4.81
C GLN A 44 4.93 12.16 -6.21
N ALA A 45 4.85 13.40 -6.68
CA ALA A 45 5.29 13.79 -8.01
C ALA A 45 6.82 13.90 -8.13
N ASP A 46 7.46 14.51 -7.14
CA ASP A 46 8.91 14.62 -7.03
C ASP A 46 9.38 14.13 -5.66
N PRO A 47 9.50 12.79 -5.48
CA PRO A 47 9.87 12.22 -4.21
C PRO A 47 11.33 12.60 -3.87
N PRO A 48 11.60 13.19 -2.68
CA PRO A 48 12.97 13.47 -2.24
C PRO A 48 13.75 12.17 -1.99
N GLU A 49 15.07 12.28 -1.86
CA GLU A 49 15.98 11.14 -1.70
C GLU A 49 15.59 10.23 -0.53
N TRP A 50 15.32 10.78 0.66
CA TRP A 50 14.88 9.99 1.82
C TRP A 50 13.62 9.17 1.53
N LEU A 51 12.69 9.68 0.72
CA LEU A 51 11.46 8.97 0.37
C LEU A 51 11.72 7.87 -0.65
N ARG A 52 12.65 8.11 -1.59
CA ARG A 52 13.11 7.08 -2.54
C ARG A 52 13.81 5.95 -1.80
N GLU A 53 14.70 6.29 -0.87
CA GLU A 53 15.45 5.35 -0.05
C GLU A 53 14.52 4.46 0.80
N LEU A 54 13.56 5.06 1.52
CA LEU A 54 12.57 4.30 2.30
C LEU A 54 11.72 3.38 1.43
N ARG A 55 11.37 3.78 0.21
CA ARG A 55 10.62 2.93 -0.72
C ARG A 55 11.46 1.80 -1.31
N ALA A 56 12.76 2.01 -1.48
CA ALA A 56 13.68 1.02 -2.01
C ALA A 56 14.04 -0.02 -0.96
N ASN A 57 14.46 0.43 0.23
CA ASN A 57 15.15 -0.39 1.23
C ASN A 57 14.31 -0.63 2.49
N GLY A 58 13.32 0.22 2.75
CA GLY A 58 12.49 0.15 3.94
C GLY A 58 13.11 0.86 5.14
N PRO A 59 12.60 0.60 6.36
CA PRO A 59 11.60 -0.40 6.72
C PRO A 59 10.23 -0.17 6.04
N HIS A 60 9.69 -1.22 5.42
CA HIS A 60 8.42 -1.20 4.71
C HIS A 60 7.26 -1.43 5.68
N PRO A 61 6.17 -0.63 5.60
CA PRO A 61 5.00 -0.88 6.42
C PRO A 61 4.31 -2.19 6.00
N ARG A 62 3.58 -2.82 6.92
CA ARG A 62 2.91 -4.13 6.72
C ARG A 62 2.15 -4.28 5.39
N PRO A 63 1.40 -3.28 4.89
CA PRO A 63 0.74 -3.40 3.59
C PRO A 63 1.73 -3.61 2.43
N VAL A 64 2.86 -2.91 2.45
CA VAL A 64 3.91 -3.02 1.42
C VAL A 64 4.64 -4.35 1.56
N VAL A 65 4.92 -4.79 2.79
CA VAL A 65 5.50 -6.13 3.04
C VAL A 65 4.60 -7.23 2.50
N ALA A 66 3.30 -7.19 2.79
CA ALA A 66 2.33 -8.18 2.31
C ALA A 66 2.26 -8.18 0.77
N GLU A 67 2.28 -7.01 0.14
CA GLU A 67 2.29 -6.88 -1.32
C GLU A 67 3.55 -7.51 -1.94
N ARG A 68 4.73 -7.17 -1.40
CA ARG A 68 6.03 -7.71 -1.86
C ARG A 68 6.14 -9.22 -1.69
N LEU A 69 5.59 -9.77 -0.60
CA LEU A 69 5.53 -11.22 -0.36
C LEU A 69 4.41 -11.92 -1.15
N GLY A 70 3.51 -11.18 -1.78
CA GLY A 70 2.40 -11.74 -2.55
C GLY A 70 1.31 -12.38 -1.69
N VAL A 71 1.13 -11.91 -0.45
CA VAL A 71 0.14 -12.41 0.51
C VAL A 71 -0.86 -11.31 0.89
N SER A 72 -1.89 -11.67 1.66
CA SER A 72 -2.77 -10.67 2.29
C SER A 72 -2.17 -10.14 3.60
N ILE A 73 -2.58 -8.95 4.05
CA ILE A 73 -2.14 -8.41 5.37
C ILE A 73 -2.52 -9.36 6.51
N ALA A 74 -3.69 -10.01 6.41
CA ALA A 74 -4.12 -11.01 7.38
C ALA A 74 -3.25 -12.27 7.33
N GLY A 75 -2.87 -12.72 6.13
CA GLY A 75 -1.94 -13.85 5.94
C GLY A 75 -0.56 -13.55 6.50
N LEU A 76 -0.05 -12.33 6.29
CA LEU A 76 1.20 -11.85 6.88
C LEU A 76 1.15 -11.91 8.41
N ALA A 77 0.04 -11.48 9.02
CA ALA A 77 -0.14 -11.54 10.47
C ALA A 77 -0.21 -12.97 11.00
N ARG A 78 -0.86 -13.89 10.28
CA ARG A 78 -0.87 -15.33 10.63
C ARG A 78 0.52 -15.98 10.54
N GLY A 79 1.37 -15.47 9.65
CA GLY A 79 2.79 -15.84 9.58
C GLY A 79 3.65 -15.27 10.71
N GLY A 80 3.07 -14.54 11.68
CA GLY A 80 3.79 -13.94 12.80
C GLY A 80 4.49 -12.62 12.46
N VAL A 81 4.38 -12.12 11.23
CA VAL A 81 5.01 -10.86 10.82
C VAL A 81 4.08 -9.69 11.13
N THR A 82 4.33 -9.03 12.26
CA THR A 82 3.58 -7.84 12.70
C THR A 82 4.35 -6.54 12.55
N GLU A 83 5.67 -6.60 12.44
CA GLU A 83 6.55 -5.45 12.36
C GLU A 83 6.86 -5.05 10.90
N PRO A 84 7.28 -3.80 10.67
CA PRO A 84 7.88 -3.38 9.40
C PRO A 84 9.11 -4.22 9.08
N LEU A 85 9.32 -4.53 7.79
CA LEU A 85 10.49 -5.27 7.33
C LEU A 85 11.29 -4.48 6.30
N THR A 86 12.61 -4.59 6.34
CA THR A 86 13.50 -4.09 5.27
C THR A 86 13.40 -4.98 4.03
N THR A 87 13.87 -4.48 2.89
CA THR A 87 13.97 -5.28 1.66
C THR A 87 14.80 -6.54 1.89
N GLU A 88 15.92 -6.43 2.61
CA GLU A 88 16.78 -7.58 2.95
C GLU A 88 16.02 -8.65 3.74
N GLN A 89 15.27 -8.26 4.78
CA GLN A 89 14.45 -9.20 5.57
C GLN A 89 13.34 -9.85 4.74
N ILE A 90 12.74 -9.10 3.80
CA ILE A 90 11.75 -9.65 2.86
C ILE A 90 12.40 -10.68 1.93
N GLU A 91 13.58 -10.40 1.39
CA GLU A 91 14.29 -11.34 0.52
C GLU A 91 14.70 -12.60 1.30
N ALA A 92 15.21 -12.46 2.53
CA ALA A 92 15.51 -13.60 3.39
C ALA A 92 14.29 -14.50 3.62
N LEU A 93 13.12 -13.92 3.92
CA LEU A 93 11.86 -14.68 4.05
C LEU A 93 11.44 -15.37 2.75
N ARG A 94 11.69 -14.72 1.60
CA ARG A 94 11.40 -15.31 0.28
C ARG A 94 12.32 -16.48 -0.03
N GLU A 95 13.57 -16.45 0.42
CA GLU A 95 14.55 -17.51 0.23
C GLU A 95 14.31 -18.69 1.17
N GLU A 96 14.01 -18.41 2.46
CA GLU A 96 13.67 -19.44 3.45
C GLU A 96 12.41 -20.23 3.07
N ARG A 97 11.49 -19.59 2.35
CA ARG A 97 10.22 -20.18 1.87
C ARG A 97 9.46 -20.95 2.97
N PRO A 98 9.18 -20.33 4.12
CA PRO A 98 8.48 -21.02 5.20
C PRO A 98 7.09 -21.49 4.73
N GLU A 99 6.59 -22.56 5.34
CA GLU A 99 5.34 -23.21 4.90
C GLU A 99 4.14 -22.25 4.87
N TRP A 100 4.04 -21.37 5.87
CA TRP A 100 2.99 -20.37 5.96
C TRP A 100 3.01 -19.44 4.74
N LEU A 101 4.19 -19.01 4.28
CA LEU A 101 4.33 -18.10 3.16
C LEU A 101 3.87 -18.76 1.86
N THR A 102 4.25 -20.03 1.66
CA THR A 102 3.81 -20.80 0.49
C THR A 102 2.29 -20.97 0.48
N LYS A 103 1.70 -21.35 1.61
CA LYS A 103 0.25 -21.51 1.75
C LYS A 103 -0.51 -20.20 1.50
N GLU A 104 -0.08 -19.11 2.13
CA GLU A 104 -0.72 -17.81 2.01
C GLU A 104 -0.62 -17.23 0.59
N ARG A 105 0.50 -17.46 -0.11
CA ARG A 105 0.64 -17.07 -1.53
C ARG A 105 -0.33 -17.84 -2.42
N ALA A 106 -0.51 -19.13 -2.19
CA ALA A 106 -1.48 -19.94 -2.93
C ALA A 106 -2.91 -19.42 -2.71
N THR A 107 -3.30 -19.19 -1.44
CA THR A 107 -4.60 -18.60 -1.10
C THR A 107 -4.80 -17.24 -1.76
N GLN A 108 -3.80 -16.35 -1.69
CA GLN A 108 -3.88 -15.01 -2.28
C GLN A 108 -4.00 -15.05 -3.81
N ALA A 109 -3.32 -16.00 -4.47
CA ALA A 109 -3.44 -16.20 -5.91
C ALA A 109 -4.87 -16.61 -6.31
N GLU A 110 -5.49 -17.55 -5.59
CA GLU A 110 -6.87 -17.98 -5.86
C GLU A 110 -7.88 -16.86 -5.63
N VAL A 111 -7.74 -16.10 -4.53
CA VAL A 111 -8.59 -14.93 -4.25
C VAL A 111 -8.48 -13.87 -5.35
N ARG A 112 -7.26 -13.61 -5.85
CA ARG A 112 -7.05 -12.67 -6.96
C ARG A 112 -7.72 -13.14 -8.25
N LYS A 113 -7.60 -14.42 -8.61
CA LYS A 113 -8.27 -15.00 -9.79
C LYS A 113 -9.79 -14.84 -9.69
N GLU A 114 -10.37 -15.15 -8.53
CA GLU A 114 -11.81 -15.02 -8.33
C GLU A 114 -12.25 -13.55 -8.38
N THR A 115 -11.50 -12.64 -7.75
CA THR A 115 -11.79 -11.20 -7.81
C THR A 115 -11.82 -10.68 -9.25
N VAL A 116 -10.87 -11.11 -10.10
CA VAL A 116 -10.84 -10.77 -11.53
C VAL A 116 -12.08 -11.31 -12.25
N ARG A 117 -12.47 -12.57 -11.99
CA ARG A 117 -13.68 -13.18 -12.57
C ARG A 117 -14.94 -12.42 -12.20
N ILE A 118 -15.10 -12.08 -10.92
CA ILE A 118 -16.23 -11.29 -10.41
C ILE A 118 -16.26 -9.92 -11.08
N LYS A 119 -15.11 -9.23 -11.16
CA LYS A 119 -15.01 -7.89 -11.79
C LYS A 119 -15.40 -7.93 -13.27
N LYS A 120 -14.94 -8.95 -14.02
CA LYS A 120 -15.31 -9.13 -15.42
C LYS A 120 -16.82 -9.32 -15.58
N ARG A 121 -17.41 -10.23 -14.81
CA ARG A 121 -18.86 -10.49 -14.81
C ARG A 121 -19.67 -9.24 -14.46
N ASN A 122 -19.23 -8.45 -13.49
CA ASN A 122 -19.91 -7.22 -13.10
C ASN A 122 -19.83 -6.15 -14.20
N ALA A 123 -18.68 -6.01 -14.86
CA ALA A 123 -18.52 -5.12 -16.00
C ALA A 123 -19.41 -5.54 -17.19
N GLU A 124 -19.50 -6.84 -17.49
CA GLU A 124 -20.40 -7.37 -18.52
C GLU A 124 -21.89 -7.09 -18.20
N ARG A 125 -22.29 -7.21 -16.93
CA ARG A 125 -23.66 -6.89 -16.50
C ARG A 125 -23.97 -5.39 -16.60
N ALA A 126 -23.04 -4.53 -16.18
CA ALA A 126 -23.19 -3.08 -16.28
C ALA A 126 -23.34 -2.64 -17.74
N ALA A 127 -22.48 -3.15 -18.63
CA ALA A 127 -22.54 -2.84 -20.06
C ALA A 127 -23.86 -3.29 -20.72
N ARG A 128 -24.46 -4.41 -20.27
CA ARG A 128 -25.77 -4.86 -20.75
C ARG A 128 -26.92 -3.98 -20.25
N ALA A 129 -26.83 -3.46 -19.03
CA ALA A 129 -27.85 -2.60 -18.47
C ALA A 129 -27.87 -1.22 -19.15
N ASP A 130 -26.71 -0.61 -19.39
CA ASP A 130 -26.61 0.69 -20.08
C ASP A 130 -27.10 0.63 -21.54
N GLY A 131 -26.94 -0.51 -22.21
CA GLY A 131 -27.40 -0.70 -23.60
C GLY A 131 -28.89 -1.02 -23.75
N GLN A 132 -29.63 -1.27 -22.67
CA GLN A 132 -31.09 -1.48 -22.70
C GLN A 132 -31.89 -0.20 -22.42
N ASP A 133 -31.22 0.88 -22.01
CA ASP A 133 -31.82 2.18 -21.65
C ASP A 133 -31.45 3.30 -22.65
N SER A 134 -30.91 2.93 -23.83
CA SER A 134 -30.56 3.82 -24.95
C SER A 134 -31.36 3.54 -26.21
#